data_AF-A0A7S9PYB4-F1
#
_entry.id   AF-A0A7S9PYB4-F1
#
_cell.length_a   1.000
_cell.length_b   1.000
_cell.length_c   1.000
_cell.angle_alpha   90.00
_cell.angle_beta   90.00
_cell.angle_gamma   90.00
#
_symmetry.space_group_name_H-M   'P 1'
#
loop_
_entity.id
_entity.type
_entity.pdbx_description
1 polymer ?
#
loop_
_entity_poly.entity_id
_entity_poly.type
_entity_poly.pdbx_seq_one_letter_code
_entity_poly.pdbx_strand_id
1 'polypeptide(L)'
;MNIIINYTSAVLIAVLLFGCQDTYKQEYKTYAEFNKMNARNKSWFPNIINNDAYNLKSISALDSLCAFGRFSYSDSNAYNSIFAKDNLDLKTFLKKVRQNYSRKPPWFIDTTNLQTKKPEIIQQERFYLLNIKTEKTIYFILSD
;
A
#
# COMPACT_ATOMS: atom_id res chain seq x y z
N MET A 1 -56.16 18.60 7.42
CA MET A 1 -54.91 19.39 7.45
C MET A 1 -53.80 18.47 6.98
N ASN A 2 -53.45 18.55 5.69
CA ASN A 2 -52.46 17.65 5.07
C ASN A 2 -51.07 18.23 5.30
N ILE A 3 -50.23 17.49 6.03
CA ILE A 3 -48.81 17.80 6.18
C ILE A 3 -48.13 17.30 4.91
N ILE A 4 -47.80 18.23 4.00
CA ILE A 4 -46.93 17.94 2.86
C ILE A 4 -45.50 17.91 3.41
N ILE A 5 -44.96 16.71 3.59
CA ILE A 5 -43.55 16.54 3.94
C ILE A 5 -42.75 16.75 2.65
N ASN A 6 -42.04 17.87 2.56
CA ASN A 6 -41.13 18.15 1.45
C ASN A 6 -39.94 17.18 1.51
N TYR A 7 -39.96 16.14 0.67
CA TYR A 7 -38.93 15.11 0.56
C TYR A 7 -37.58 15.61 0.02
N THR A 8 -37.49 16.88 -0.40
CA THR A 8 -36.29 17.47 -1.00
C THR A 8 -35.18 17.78 0.01
N SER A 9 -35.50 17.94 1.30
CA SER A 9 -34.51 18.26 2.33
C SER A 9 -33.79 17.03 2.91
N ALA A 10 -34.36 15.82 2.76
CA ALA A 10 -33.78 14.59 3.33
C ALA A 10 -32.63 14.01 2.49
N VAL A 11 -32.66 14.22 1.17
CA VAL A 11 -31.65 13.70 0.23
C VAL A 11 -30.33 14.46 0.35
N LEU A 12 -30.37 15.75 0.69
CA LEU A 12 -29.16 16.60 0.77
C LEU A 12 -28.29 16.27 2.00
N ILE A 13 -28.88 15.78 3.09
CA ILE A 13 -28.16 15.42 4.33
C ILE A 13 -27.43 14.06 4.17
N ALA A 14 -27.97 13.15 3.37
CA ALA A 14 -27.36 11.83 3.14
C ALA A 14 -26.04 11.89 2.36
N VAL A 15 -25.85 12.91 1.51
CA VAL A 15 -24.62 13.07 0.70
C VAL A 15 -23.43 13.58 1.54
N LEU A 16 -23.68 14.22 2.69
CA LEU A 16 -22.62 14.77 3.54
C LEU A 16 -21.98 13.74 4.49
N LEU A 17 -22.57 12.56 4.67
CA LEU A 17 -22.06 11.53 5.61
C LEU A 17 -21.08 10.52 4.97
N PHE A 18 -20.87 10.58 3.65
CA PHE A 18 -19.87 9.73 2.96
C PHE A 18 -18.53 10.45 2.72
N GLY A 19 -18.41 11.70 3.17
CA GLY A 19 -17.30 12.59 2.87
C GLY A 19 -16.21 12.63 3.94
N CYS A 20 -15.67 11.48 4.35
CA CYS A 20 -14.32 11.43 4.93
C CYS A 20 -13.82 9.98 4.84
N GLN A 21 -13.18 9.62 3.72
CA GLN A 21 -12.34 8.43 3.74
C GLN A 21 -11.02 8.83 4.40
N ASP A 22 -10.77 8.35 5.61
CA ASP A 22 -9.49 8.52 6.34
C ASP A 22 -8.30 7.89 5.59
N THR A 23 -8.55 7.27 4.43
CA THR A 23 -7.56 6.58 3.63
C THR A 23 -7.56 7.07 2.18
N TYR A 24 -6.36 7.32 1.65
CA TYR A 24 -6.11 7.68 0.26
C TYR A 24 -5.59 6.46 -0.50
N LYS A 25 -6.37 6.01 -1.48
CA LYS A 25 -6.06 4.85 -2.34
C LYS A 25 -5.44 5.30 -3.65
N GLN A 26 -4.40 4.60 -4.08
CA GLN A 26 -3.71 4.82 -5.35
C GLN A 26 -3.49 3.48 -6.05
N GLU A 27 -3.84 3.41 -7.33
CA GLU A 27 -3.61 2.22 -8.15
C GLU A 27 -3.10 2.63 -9.54
N TYR A 28 -2.05 1.96 -10.02
CA TYR A 28 -1.46 2.17 -11.34
C TYR A 28 -1.18 0.83 -11.99
N LYS A 29 -1.58 0.66 -13.25
CA LYS A 29 -1.36 -0.59 -13.99
C LYS A 29 0.10 -0.73 -14.39
N THR A 30 0.75 0.37 -14.75
CA THR A 30 2.11 0.39 -15.29
C THR A 30 2.97 1.45 -14.58
N TYR A 31 4.29 1.27 -14.65
CA TYR A 31 5.24 2.31 -14.24
C TYR A 31 4.99 3.64 -14.96
N ALA A 32 4.64 3.63 -16.25
CA ALA A 32 4.41 4.85 -17.02
C ALA A 32 3.25 5.70 -16.46
N GLU A 33 2.18 5.06 -15.98
CA GLU A 33 1.08 5.75 -15.29
C GLU A 33 1.55 6.33 -13.96
N PHE A 34 2.23 5.53 -13.14
CA PHE A 34 2.81 5.96 -11.87
C PHE A 34 3.80 7.12 -12.04
N ASN A 35 4.65 7.08 -13.06
CA ASN A 35 5.72 8.05 -13.26
C ASN A 35 5.19 9.43 -13.67
N LYS A 36 3.98 9.53 -14.22
CA LYS A 36 3.32 10.82 -14.51
C LYS A 36 2.82 11.54 -13.27
N MET A 37 2.76 10.86 -12.13
CA MET A 37 2.22 11.44 -10.90
C MET A 37 3.20 12.43 -10.25
N ASN A 38 2.65 13.41 -9.54
CA ASN A 38 3.45 14.37 -8.77
C ASN A 38 4.19 13.70 -7.60
N ALA A 39 5.16 14.42 -7.04
CA ALA A 39 5.98 13.95 -5.92
C ALA A 39 5.14 13.54 -4.68
N ARG A 40 4.05 14.27 -4.39
CA ARG A 40 3.17 13.95 -3.25
C ARG A 40 2.54 12.56 -3.38
N ASN A 41 2.03 12.22 -4.57
CA ASN A 41 1.46 10.91 -4.83
C ASN A 41 2.53 9.80 -4.77
N LYS A 42 3.69 10.05 -5.38
CA LYS A 42 4.82 9.12 -5.36
C LYS A 42 5.38 8.87 -3.95
N SER A 43 5.24 9.84 -3.03
CA SER A 43 5.78 9.73 -1.66
C SER A 43 5.17 8.58 -0.83
N TRP A 44 4.04 8.02 -1.25
CA TRP A 44 3.39 6.87 -0.62
C TRP A 44 3.88 5.51 -1.13
N PHE A 45 4.93 5.51 -1.94
CA PHE A 45 5.59 4.33 -2.46
C PHE A 45 7.09 4.41 -2.14
N PRO A 46 7.79 3.27 -1.99
CA PRO A 46 9.22 3.28 -1.77
C PRO A 46 9.98 3.70 -3.02
N ASN A 47 11.09 4.41 -2.86
CA ASN A 47 11.96 4.87 -3.95
C ASN A 47 12.86 3.74 -4.51
N ILE A 48 12.24 2.61 -4.86
CA ILE A 48 12.89 1.43 -5.48
C ILE A 48 12.11 0.92 -6.70
N ILE A 49 11.00 1.58 -7.05
CA ILE A 49 10.15 1.19 -8.17
C ILE A 49 10.85 1.55 -9.47
N ASN A 50 11.14 0.55 -10.29
CA ASN A 50 11.83 0.70 -11.56
C ASN A 50 10.83 0.63 -12.74
N ASN A 51 11.32 0.88 -13.95
CA ASN A 51 10.52 1.00 -15.17
C ASN A 51 9.76 -0.28 -15.57
N ASP A 52 10.14 -1.42 -15.00
CA ASP A 52 9.56 -2.74 -15.22
C ASP A 52 8.41 -3.06 -14.26
N ALA A 53 8.12 -2.16 -13.31
CA ALA A 53 7.08 -2.34 -12.32
C ALA A 53 5.66 -2.18 -12.91
N TYR A 54 4.74 -2.98 -12.37
CA TYR A 54 3.33 -3.00 -12.77
C TYR A 54 2.43 -3.37 -11.59
N ASN A 55 1.11 -3.20 -11.75
CA ASN A 55 0.12 -3.48 -10.70
C ASN A 55 0.45 -2.82 -9.35
N LEU A 56 0.81 -1.54 -9.39
CA LEU A 56 1.15 -0.75 -8.21
C LEU A 56 -0.12 -0.41 -7.46
N LYS A 57 -0.16 -0.69 -6.16
CA LYS A 57 -1.28 -0.36 -5.26
C LYS A 57 -0.75 0.22 -3.96
N SER A 58 -1.41 1.25 -3.46
CA SER A 58 -1.16 1.81 -2.14
C SER A 58 -2.48 2.24 -1.51
N ILE A 59 -2.63 2.01 -0.21
CA ILE A 59 -3.62 2.67 0.64
C ILE A 59 -2.86 3.34 1.78
N SER A 60 -3.07 4.64 1.94
CA SER A 60 -2.34 5.48 2.88
C SER A 60 -3.29 6.21 3.80
N ALA A 61 -2.88 6.47 5.03
CA ALA A 61 -3.64 7.24 6.00
C ALA A 61 -2.75 8.33 6.59
N LEU A 62 -3.21 9.58 6.44
CA LEU A 62 -2.43 10.77 6.74
C LEU A 62 -2.25 10.99 8.25
N ASP A 63 -3.29 10.70 9.03
CA ASP A 63 -3.36 10.87 10.47
C ASP A 63 -2.32 10.03 11.23
N SER A 64 -2.10 8.80 10.77
CA SER A 64 -1.20 7.83 11.41
C SER A 64 0.13 7.68 10.67
N LEU A 65 0.37 8.48 9.62
CA LEU A 65 1.47 8.32 8.69
C LEU A 65 1.74 6.83 8.37
N CYS A 66 0.71 6.13 7.89
CA CYS A 66 0.78 4.71 7.58
C CYS A 66 0.40 4.45 6.13
N ALA A 67 1.09 3.55 5.46
CA ALA A 67 0.67 3.06 4.15
C ALA A 67 0.93 1.57 3.98
N PHE A 68 -0.01 0.87 3.37
CA PHE A 68 0.17 -0.48 2.86
C PHE A 68 0.22 -0.41 1.34
N GLY A 69 1.16 -1.12 0.74
CA GLY A 69 1.20 -1.19 -0.71
C GLY A 69 1.90 -2.40 -1.27
N ARG A 70 1.74 -2.59 -2.58
CA ARG A 70 2.44 -3.63 -3.32
C ARG A 70 2.69 -3.19 -4.75
N PHE A 71 3.67 -3.79 -5.38
CA PHE A 71 3.85 -3.75 -6.82
C PHE A 71 4.49 -5.06 -7.30
N SER A 72 4.21 -5.42 -8.54
CA SER A 72 4.85 -6.54 -9.22
C SER A 72 5.95 -6.03 -10.15
N TYR A 73 6.89 -6.89 -10.48
CA TYR A 73 8.05 -6.56 -11.32
C TYR A 73 8.37 -7.70 -12.28
N SER A 74 9.15 -7.42 -13.32
CA SER A 74 9.54 -8.42 -14.33
C SER A 74 11.04 -8.72 -14.33
N ASP A 75 11.89 -7.72 -14.07
CA ASP A 75 13.35 -7.84 -14.00
C ASP A 75 13.80 -8.22 -12.59
N SER A 76 14.07 -9.51 -12.38
CA SER A 76 14.56 -10.01 -11.10
C SER A 76 15.94 -9.48 -10.72
N ASN A 77 16.80 -9.11 -11.68
CA ASN A 77 18.18 -8.73 -11.39
C ASN A 77 18.24 -7.39 -10.66
N ALA A 78 17.47 -6.40 -11.13
CA ALA A 78 17.38 -5.09 -10.50
C ALA A 78 17.00 -5.20 -9.01
N TYR A 79 15.98 -5.99 -8.70
CA TYR A 79 15.51 -6.18 -7.32
C TYR A 79 16.40 -7.08 -6.48
N ASN A 80 17.03 -8.11 -7.05
CA ASN A 80 18.00 -8.94 -6.33
C ASN A 80 19.14 -8.09 -5.75
N SER A 81 19.66 -7.12 -6.51
CA SER A 81 20.71 -6.23 -6.03
C SER A 81 20.27 -5.31 -4.90
N ILE A 82 18.99 -4.89 -4.89
CA ILE A 82 18.42 -4.04 -3.83
C ILE A 82 18.32 -4.83 -2.51
N PHE A 83 17.87 -6.09 -2.57
CA PHE A 83 17.65 -6.93 -1.38
C PHE A 83 18.91 -7.67 -0.89
N ALA A 84 20.05 -7.51 -1.56
CA ALA A 84 21.30 -8.19 -1.21
C ALA A 84 22.06 -7.55 -0.02
N LYS A 85 21.75 -6.29 0.34
CA LYS A 85 22.63 -5.50 1.21
C LYS A 85 22.35 -5.66 2.71
N ASP A 86 21.10 -5.64 3.15
CA ASP A 86 20.76 -5.66 4.59
C ASP A 86 19.38 -6.29 4.83
N ASN A 87 19.35 -7.62 5.06
CA ASN A 87 18.12 -8.32 5.33
C ASN A 87 17.68 -8.18 6.81
N LEU A 88 16.44 -7.74 7.00
CA LEU A 88 15.74 -7.73 8.27
C LEU A 88 15.07 -9.08 8.54
N ASP A 89 14.84 -9.39 9.82
CA ASP A 89 14.05 -10.55 10.21
C ASP A 89 12.55 -10.38 9.88
N LEU A 90 11.89 -11.49 9.54
CA LEU A 90 10.46 -11.51 9.25
C LEU A 90 9.61 -11.01 10.42
N LYS A 91 10.04 -11.20 11.67
CA LYS A 91 9.30 -10.69 12.82
C LYS A 91 9.22 -9.16 12.81
N THR A 92 10.22 -8.45 12.29
CA THR A 92 10.21 -6.99 12.20
C THR A 92 9.11 -6.50 11.26
N PHE A 93 9.02 -7.08 10.05
CA PHE A 93 7.95 -6.76 9.10
C PHE A 93 6.58 -7.11 9.68
N LEU A 94 6.43 -8.30 10.26
CA LEU A 94 5.18 -8.74 10.86
C LEU A 94 4.74 -7.86 12.03
N LYS A 95 5.67 -7.35 12.84
CA LYS A 95 5.39 -6.41 13.93
C LYS A 95 4.75 -5.14 13.37
N LYS A 96 5.32 -4.55 12.31
CA LYS A 96 4.78 -3.34 11.67
C LYS A 96 3.39 -3.57 11.08
N VAL A 97 3.16 -4.73 10.44
CA VAL A 97 1.83 -5.12 9.94
C VAL A 97 0.82 -5.25 11.08
N ARG A 98 1.18 -5.89 12.19
CA ARG A 98 0.29 -6.08 13.35
C ARG A 98 -0.08 -4.76 14.03
N GLN A 99 0.87 -3.84 14.17
CA GLN A 99 0.62 -2.51 14.74
C GLN A 99 -0.43 -1.72 13.96
N ASN A 100 -0.56 -1.99 12.66
CA ASN A 100 -1.49 -1.28 11.76
C ASN A 100 -2.58 -2.21 11.19
N TYR A 101 -2.88 -3.33 11.85
CA TYR A 101 -3.72 -4.39 11.29
C TYR A 101 -5.12 -3.92 10.89
N SER A 102 -5.73 -3.01 11.66
CA SER A 102 -7.05 -2.44 11.37
C SER A 102 -7.13 -1.70 10.03
N ARG A 103 -5.98 -1.26 9.50
CA ARG A 103 -5.85 -0.52 8.23
C ARG A 103 -5.33 -1.41 7.09
N LYS A 104 -5.03 -2.69 7.35
CA LYS A 104 -4.49 -3.62 6.36
C LYS A 104 -5.55 -3.94 5.30
N PRO A 105 -5.31 -3.65 4.01
CA PRO A 105 -6.31 -3.93 2.99
C PRO A 105 -6.39 -5.45 2.70
N PRO A 106 -7.55 -5.95 2.21
CA PRO A 106 -7.73 -7.38 1.92
C PRO A 106 -6.77 -7.94 0.87
N TRP A 107 -6.30 -7.11 -0.06
CA TRP A 107 -5.35 -7.51 -1.11
C TRP A 107 -3.89 -7.52 -0.66
N PHE A 108 -3.59 -7.08 0.57
CA PHE A 108 -2.26 -7.17 1.13
C PHE A 108 -1.89 -8.61 1.46
N ILE A 109 -0.60 -8.90 1.57
CA ILE A 109 -0.12 -10.27 1.78
C ILE A 109 -0.74 -10.92 3.02
N ASP A 110 -1.14 -12.19 2.86
CA ASP A 110 -1.49 -13.05 3.99
C ASP A 110 -0.21 -13.43 4.75
N THR A 111 -0.21 -13.13 6.05
CA THR A 111 0.93 -13.34 6.93
C THR A 111 1.06 -14.75 7.48
N THR A 112 0.04 -15.60 7.34
CA THR A 112 -0.08 -16.89 8.05
C THR A 112 1.02 -17.89 7.66
N ASN A 113 1.48 -17.89 6.41
CA ASN A 113 2.48 -18.83 5.89
C ASN A 113 3.66 -18.13 5.19
N LEU A 114 4.05 -16.95 5.67
CA LEU A 114 5.13 -16.19 5.02
C LEU A 114 6.49 -16.90 5.09
N GLN A 115 6.79 -17.64 6.15
CA GLN A 115 8.08 -18.31 6.30
C GLN A 115 8.37 -19.31 5.18
N THR A 116 7.36 -20.05 4.70
CA THR A 116 7.54 -21.06 3.64
C THR A 116 7.87 -20.42 2.29
N LYS A 117 7.50 -19.15 2.09
CA LYS A 117 7.82 -18.39 0.88
C LYS A 117 9.25 -17.84 0.85
N LYS A 118 10.02 -18.01 1.92
CA LYS A 118 11.40 -17.50 2.07
C LYS A 118 11.55 -16.03 1.61
N PRO A 119 10.75 -15.10 2.18
CA PRO A 119 10.78 -13.70 1.80
C PRO A 119 12.14 -13.07 2.10
N GLU A 120 12.55 -12.14 1.23
CA GLU A 120 13.61 -11.19 1.55
C GLU A 120 12.99 -9.90 2.06
N ILE A 121 13.60 -9.31 3.08
CA ILE A 121 13.00 -8.20 3.81
C ILE A 121 14.07 -7.18 4.05
N ILE A 122 13.81 -5.93 3.68
CA ILE A 122 14.73 -4.82 3.93
C ILE A 122 13.95 -3.65 4.51
N GLN A 123 14.67 -2.69 5.07
CA GLN A 123 14.14 -1.35 5.28
C GLN A 123 14.84 -0.40 4.33
N GLN A 124 14.04 0.33 3.55
CA GLN A 124 14.51 1.41 2.69
C GLN A 124 13.77 2.68 3.11
N GLU A 125 14.52 3.69 3.53
CA GLU A 125 13.96 4.93 4.09
C GLU A 125 12.98 4.60 5.25
N ARG A 126 11.72 5.01 5.11
CA ARG A 126 10.62 4.78 6.07
C ARG A 126 9.77 3.54 5.77
N PHE A 127 10.15 2.75 4.77
CA PHE A 127 9.39 1.58 4.32
C PHE A 127 10.06 0.29 4.76
N TYR A 128 9.25 -0.64 5.27
CA TYR A 128 9.62 -2.03 5.41
C TYR A 128 9.09 -2.79 4.20
N LEU A 129 9.99 -3.44 3.47
CA LEU A 129 9.69 -4.09 2.21
C LEU A 129 9.87 -5.59 2.36
N LEU A 130 8.97 -6.36 1.76
CA LEU A 130 8.98 -7.81 1.73
C LEU A 130 8.85 -8.25 0.28
N ASN A 131 9.87 -8.93 -0.24
CA ASN A 131 9.91 -9.47 -1.59
C ASN A 131 9.58 -10.96 -1.59
N ILE A 132 8.51 -11.34 -2.30
CA ILE A 132 8.24 -12.74 -2.65
C ILE A 132 8.74 -12.97 -4.07
N LYS A 133 9.96 -13.50 -4.20
CA LYS A 133 10.62 -13.73 -5.50
C LYS A 133 9.84 -14.63 -6.44
N THR A 134 9.23 -15.69 -5.91
CA THR A 134 8.41 -16.63 -6.68
C THR A 134 7.17 -15.98 -7.29
N GLU A 135 6.66 -14.92 -6.66
CA GLU A 135 5.51 -14.12 -7.13
C GLU A 135 5.93 -12.86 -7.89
N LYS A 136 7.24 -12.58 -7.97
CA LYS A 136 7.81 -11.30 -8.43
C LYS A 136 7.02 -10.09 -7.92
N THR A 137 6.75 -10.07 -6.62
CA THR A 137 5.92 -9.04 -5.98
C THR A 137 6.59 -8.55 -4.70
N ILE A 138 6.67 -7.24 -4.57
CA ILE A 138 7.13 -6.56 -3.36
C ILE A 138 5.91 -5.99 -2.66
N TYR A 139 5.77 -6.33 -1.38
CA TYR A 139 4.82 -5.72 -0.46
C TYR A 139 5.58 -4.74 0.43
N PHE A 140 5.00 -3.59 0.73
CA PHE A 140 5.62 -2.60 1.59
C PHE A 140 4.63 -2.08 2.63
N ILE A 141 5.17 -1.73 3.80
CA ILE A 141 4.47 -0.99 4.83
C ILE A 141 5.31 0.23 5.22
N LEU A 142 4.68 1.40 5.20
CA LEU A 142 5.15 2.61 5.85
C LEU A 142 4.51 2.65 7.22
N SER A 143 5.32 2.73 8.26
CA SER A 143 4.86 2.87 9.65
C SER A 143 5.99 3.45 10.49
N ASP A 144 5.68 4.54 11.18
CA ASP A 144 6.51 5.04 12.30
C ASP A 144 6.73 3.95 13.36
#